data_AF-A0A699YJ41-F1
#
_entry.id   AF-A0A699YJ41-F1
#
_cell.length_a   1.000
_cell.length_b   1.000
_cell.length_c   1.000
_cell.angle_alpha   90.00
_cell.angle_beta   90.00
_cell.angle_gamma   90.00
#
_symmetry.space_group_name_H-M   'P 1'
#
loop_
_entity.id
_entity.type
_entity.pdbx_description
1 polymer ?
#
loop_
_entity_poly.entity_id
_entity_poly.type
_entity_poly.pdbx_seq_one_letter_code
_entity_poly.pdbx_strand_id
1 'polypeptide(L)'
;MGNINMIQAALKKGVKKFVLVTSLGCGETKDAIGEKVYSVLKPVLVEKDKAEAALMAQDQMAWTIIRPGGLTNDPASNTGVLTESVQVAGSIGRDDVALLAVKALFSKKADGKVLSAVDSNKLTA
;
A
#
# COMPACT_ATOMS: atom_id res chain seq x y z
N MET A 1 15.79 5.21 2.18
CA MET A 1 16.16 5.56 3.58
C MET A 1 15.01 6.16 4.40
N GLY A 2 14.24 7.14 3.91
CA GLY A 2 13.21 7.83 4.72
C GLY A 2 12.20 6.92 5.45
N ASN A 3 11.53 6.03 4.72
CA ASN A 3 10.54 5.12 5.31
C ASN A 3 11.15 4.21 6.38
N ILE A 4 12.32 3.62 6.10
CA ILE A 4 13.02 2.73 7.04
C ILE A 4 13.37 3.50 8.33
N ASN A 5 13.86 4.73 8.22
CA ASN A 5 14.16 5.55 9.39
C ASN A 5 12.91 5.82 10.24
N MET A 6 11.76 6.09 9.60
CA MET A 6 10.48 6.27 10.30
C MET A 6 10.00 5.00 11.00
N ILE A 7 10.13 3.84 10.35
CA ILE A 7 9.79 2.53 10.93
C ILE A 7 10.64 2.29 12.19
N GLN A 8 11.95 2.51 12.10
CA GLN A 8 12.87 2.33 13.23
C GLN A 8 12.59 3.31 14.37
N ALA A 9 12.27 4.57 14.06
CA ALA A 9 11.90 5.55 15.08
C ALA A 9 10.58 5.18 15.78
N ALA A 10 9.59 4.71 15.04
CA ALA A 10 8.31 4.26 15.58
C ALA A 10 8.47 3.09 16.56
N LEU A 11 9.28 2.08 16.19
CA LEU A 11 9.62 0.95 17.07
C LEU A 11 10.27 1.41 18.37
N LYS A 12 11.30 2.27 18.28
CA LYS A 12 11.99 2.81 19.47
C LYS A 12 11.07 3.60 20.40
N LYS A 13 9.99 4.17 19.87
CA LYS A 13 8.96 4.89 20.64
C LYS A 13 7.80 4.00 21.10
N GLY A 14 7.83 2.70 20.82
CA GLY A 14 6.80 1.77 21.22
C GLY A 14 5.46 1.97 20.51
N VAL A 15 5.47 2.56 19.30
CA VAL A 15 4.28 2.70 18.46
C VAL A 15 3.69 1.31 18.21
N LYS A 16 2.38 1.19 18.40
CA LYS A 16 1.70 -0.11 18.35
C LYS A 16 1.21 -0.50 16.96
N LYS A 17 1.02 0.48 16.08
CA LYS A 17 0.52 0.24 14.73
C LYS A 17 1.11 1.21 13.70
N PHE A 18 1.45 0.68 12.53
CA PHE A 18 2.04 1.44 11.43
C PHE A 18 1.36 1.10 10.11
N VAL A 19 0.90 2.10 9.36
CA VAL A 19 0.37 1.92 8.01
C VAL A 19 1.35 2.51 7.02
N LEU A 20 1.79 1.70 6.05
CA LEU A 20 2.71 2.12 4.99
C LEU A 20 1.98 2.09 3.65
N VAL A 21 1.89 3.24 2.99
CA VAL A 21 1.31 3.34 1.64
C VAL A 21 2.43 3.25 0.60
N THR A 22 2.40 2.22 -0.24
CA THR A 22 3.38 1.94 -1.29
C THR A 22 2.78 2.08 -2.68
N SER A 23 2.62 1.01 -3.45
CA SER A 23 2.14 1.03 -4.84
C SER A 23 1.81 -0.38 -5.32
N LEU A 24 0.79 -0.53 -6.16
CA LEU A 24 0.73 -1.67 -7.09
C LEU A 24 2.00 -1.67 -7.95
N GLY A 25 2.49 -2.85 -8.28
CA GLY A 25 3.80 -3.06 -8.89
C GLY A 25 4.91 -3.40 -7.87
N CYS A 26 4.67 -3.21 -6.57
CA CYS A 26 5.55 -3.70 -5.51
C CYS A 26 5.32 -5.19 -5.23
N GLY A 27 6.38 -5.90 -4.84
CA GLY A 27 6.37 -7.32 -4.51
C GLY A 27 5.61 -8.18 -5.53
N GLU A 28 4.62 -8.92 -5.03
CA GLU A 28 3.79 -9.88 -5.77
C GLU A 28 2.83 -9.22 -6.77
N THR A 29 2.64 -7.90 -6.70
CA THR A 29 1.75 -7.15 -7.61
C THR A 29 2.47 -6.63 -8.86
N LYS A 30 3.73 -7.03 -9.07
CA LYS A 30 4.52 -6.64 -10.25
C LYS A 30 3.78 -6.90 -11.55
N ASP A 31 3.18 -8.08 -11.68
CA ASP A 31 2.53 -8.52 -12.93
C ASP A 31 1.09 -8.03 -13.05
N ALA A 32 0.54 -7.39 -12.01
CA ALA A 32 -0.77 -6.75 -12.07
C ALA A 32 -0.75 -5.45 -12.89
N ILE A 33 0.42 -4.81 -13.03
CA ILE A 33 0.55 -3.58 -13.82
C ILE A 33 1.22 -3.89 -15.16
N GLY A 34 0.87 -3.13 -16.19
CA GLY A 34 1.44 -3.31 -17.52
C GLY A 34 2.97 -3.13 -17.53
N GLU A 35 3.67 -3.95 -18.33
CA GLU A 35 5.15 -4.01 -18.38
C GLU A 35 5.80 -2.63 -18.64
N LYS A 36 5.18 -1.81 -19.48
CA LYS A 36 5.65 -0.44 -19.76
C LYS A 36 5.58 0.45 -18.51
N VAL A 37 4.48 0.36 -17.76
CA VAL A 37 4.30 1.12 -16.50
C VAL A 37 5.31 0.64 -15.47
N TYR A 38 5.45 -0.67 -15.29
CA TYR A 38 6.45 -1.24 -14.39
C TYR A 38 7.86 -0.76 -14.73
N SER A 39 8.27 -0.84 -15.99
CA SER A 39 9.61 -0.44 -16.44
C SER A 39 9.94 1.01 -16.11
N VAL A 40 8.97 1.92 -16.27
CA VAL A 40 9.14 3.35 -15.93
C VAL A 40 9.25 3.56 -14.42
N LEU A 41 8.45 2.83 -13.62
CA LEU A 41 8.39 3.00 -12.18
C LEU A 41 9.41 2.16 -11.39
N LYS A 42 10.07 1.21 -12.05
CA LYS A 42 10.95 0.19 -11.44
C LYS A 42 11.92 0.76 -10.40
N PRO A 43 12.66 1.87 -10.65
CA PRO A 43 13.60 2.40 -9.65
C PRO A 43 12.91 2.76 -8.33
N VAL A 44 11.71 3.32 -8.39
CA VAL A 44 10.93 3.72 -7.20
C VAL A 44 10.25 2.51 -6.55
N LEU A 45 9.74 1.57 -7.35
CA LEU A 45 9.12 0.34 -6.83
C LEU A 45 10.12 -0.50 -6.04
N VAL A 46 11.36 -0.62 -6.50
CA VAL A 46 12.44 -1.32 -5.77
C VAL A 46 12.72 -0.67 -4.41
N GLU A 47 12.73 0.67 -4.33
CA GLU A 47 12.92 1.35 -3.04
C GLU A 47 11.71 1.21 -2.10
N LYS A 48 10.50 1.13 -2.67
CA LYS A 48 9.28 0.82 -1.91
C LYS A 48 9.33 -0.62 -1.38
N ASP A 49 9.75 -1.59 -2.19
CA ASP A 49 9.92 -3.00 -1.77
C ASP A 49 10.89 -3.13 -0.60
N LYS A 50 12.01 -2.39 -0.61
CA LYS A 50 12.94 -2.34 0.52
C LYS A 50 12.28 -1.83 1.79
N ALA A 51 11.40 -0.82 1.68
CA ALA A 51 10.66 -0.30 2.83
C ALA A 51 9.60 -1.29 3.33
N GLU A 52 8.91 -1.99 2.43
CA GLU A 52 7.97 -3.05 2.78
C GLU A 52 8.68 -4.18 3.53
N ALA A 53 9.77 -4.71 2.98
CA ALA A 53 10.55 -5.77 3.63
C ALA A 53 11.06 -5.36 5.02
N ALA A 54 11.54 -4.13 5.16
CA ALA A 54 11.98 -3.59 6.45
C ALA A 54 10.84 -3.50 7.48
N LEU A 55 9.61 -3.18 7.06
CA LEU A 55 8.44 -3.14 7.93
C LEU A 55 7.95 -4.56 8.28
N MET A 56 7.90 -5.46 7.30
CA MET A 56 7.44 -6.84 7.50
C MET A 56 8.36 -7.65 8.42
N ALA A 57 9.64 -7.29 8.49
CA ALA A 57 10.61 -7.90 9.41
C ALA A 57 10.37 -7.55 10.89
N GLN A 58 9.39 -6.70 11.21
CA GLN A 58 9.12 -6.23 12.57
C GLN A 58 8.01 -7.05 13.24
N ASP A 59 8.29 -7.57 14.42
CA ASP A 59 7.40 -8.42 15.23
C ASP A 59 6.70 -7.66 16.38
N GLN A 60 7.31 -6.57 16.84
CA GLN A 60 6.87 -5.79 18.02
C GLN A 60 5.83 -4.69 17.71
N MET A 61 5.46 -4.51 16.45
CA MET A 61 4.55 -3.46 15.99
C MET A 61 3.61 -4.04 14.93
N ALA A 62 2.29 -3.91 15.13
CA ALA A 62 1.34 -4.29 14.09
C ALA A 62 1.53 -3.38 12.88
N TRP A 63 1.41 -3.93 11.68
CA TRP A 63 1.59 -3.16 10.47
C TRP A 63 0.56 -3.50 9.40
N THR A 64 0.33 -2.56 8.49
CA THR A 64 -0.44 -2.79 7.26
C THR A 64 0.30 -2.11 6.11
N ILE A 65 0.48 -2.82 5.01
CA ILE A 65 0.98 -2.25 3.77
C ILE A 65 -0.20 -2.09 2.81
N ILE A 66 -0.38 -0.89 2.27
CA ILE A 66 -1.40 -0.59 1.28
C ILE A 66 -0.69 -0.28 -0.04
N ARG A 67 -1.03 -1.02 -1.10
CA ARG A 67 -0.51 -0.87 -2.47
C ARG A 67 -1.60 -0.28 -3.37
N PRO A 68 -1.71 1.06 -3.51
CA PRO A 68 -2.74 1.65 -4.36
C PRO A 68 -2.46 1.42 -5.84
N GLY A 69 -3.54 1.35 -6.64
CA GLY A 69 -3.47 1.49 -8.09
C GLY A 69 -3.16 2.91 -8.53
N GLY A 70 -3.44 3.22 -9.80
CA GLY A 70 -3.19 4.55 -10.37
C GLY A 70 -3.90 5.66 -9.59
N LEU A 71 -3.13 6.59 -9.00
CA LEU A 71 -3.69 7.64 -8.16
C LEU A 71 -4.33 8.77 -8.98
N THR A 72 -5.58 9.08 -8.67
CA THR A 72 -6.34 10.19 -9.28
C THR A 72 -6.60 11.30 -8.25
N ASN A 73 -6.97 12.49 -8.72
CA ASN A 73 -7.36 13.64 -7.88
C ASN A 73 -8.89 13.84 -7.87
N ASP A 74 -9.65 12.83 -8.31
CA ASP A 74 -11.09 12.89 -8.25
C ASP A 74 -11.54 12.89 -6.77
N PRO A 75 -12.65 13.56 -6.44
CA PRO A 75 -13.26 13.46 -5.11
C PRO A 75 -13.53 12.00 -4.75
N ALA A 76 -13.54 11.71 -3.43
CA ALA A 76 -13.82 10.37 -2.93
C ALA A 76 -15.09 9.78 -3.56
N SER A 77 -14.94 8.64 -4.24
CA SER A 77 -16.08 7.88 -4.76
C SER A 77 -16.77 7.09 -3.65
N ASN A 78 -16.08 6.87 -2.53
CA ASN A 78 -16.48 5.97 -1.44
C ASN A 78 -16.62 4.52 -1.87
N THR A 79 -16.08 4.17 -3.05
CA THR A 79 -16.03 2.79 -3.59
C THR A 79 -14.61 2.24 -3.63
N GLY A 80 -13.68 2.90 -2.94
CA GLY A 80 -12.34 2.35 -2.66
C GLY A 80 -12.41 1.09 -1.80
N VAL A 81 -11.68 0.05 -2.19
CA VAL A 81 -11.61 -1.24 -1.50
C VAL A 81 -10.18 -1.65 -1.20
N LEU A 82 -10.00 -2.41 -0.11
CA LEU A 82 -8.76 -3.13 0.20
C LEU A 82 -8.96 -4.63 -0.05
N THR A 83 -8.00 -5.27 -0.71
CA THR A 83 -8.04 -6.71 -1.02
C THR A 83 -6.65 -7.34 -0.94
N GLU A 84 -6.58 -8.63 -0.59
CA GLU A 84 -5.35 -9.43 -0.66
C GLU A 84 -5.06 -9.93 -2.09
N SER A 85 -5.93 -9.63 -3.07
CA SER A 85 -5.69 -9.99 -4.46
C SER A 85 -4.41 -9.32 -4.99
N VAL A 86 -3.49 -10.15 -5.49
CA VAL A 86 -2.23 -9.70 -6.11
C VAL A 86 -2.36 -9.45 -7.60
N GLN A 87 -3.49 -9.79 -8.21
CA GLN A 87 -3.74 -9.66 -9.65
C GLN A 87 -4.65 -8.48 -9.98
N VAL A 88 -5.18 -7.77 -8.97
CA VAL A 88 -6.08 -6.65 -9.21
C VAL A 88 -5.30 -5.42 -9.69
N ALA A 89 -5.86 -4.73 -10.67
CA ALA A 89 -5.34 -3.48 -11.18
C ALA A 89 -6.47 -2.49 -11.44
N GLY A 90 -6.12 -1.21 -11.47
CA GLY A 90 -7.07 -0.13 -11.65
C GLY A 90 -6.53 1.19 -11.13
N SER A 91 -7.44 2.14 -10.96
CA SER A 91 -7.14 3.45 -10.36
C SER A 91 -7.94 3.69 -9.09
N ILE A 92 -7.52 4.65 -8.27
CA ILE A 92 -8.20 5.03 -7.03
C ILE A 92 -7.96 6.52 -6.74
N GLY A 93 -8.95 7.21 -6.17
CA GLY A 93 -8.82 8.59 -5.69
C GLY A 93 -7.90 8.67 -4.47
N ARG A 94 -7.09 9.73 -4.39
CA ARG A 94 -6.25 9.98 -3.19
C ARG A 94 -7.08 10.08 -1.91
N ASP A 95 -8.28 10.64 -1.99
CA ASP A 95 -9.20 10.75 -0.87
C ASP A 95 -9.66 9.37 -0.36
N ASP A 96 -9.99 8.45 -1.28
CA ASP A 96 -10.34 7.07 -0.90
C ASP A 96 -9.15 6.33 -0.29
N VAL A 97 -7.93 6.53 -0.82
CA VAL A 97 -6.72 5.96 -0.20
C VAL A 97 -6.54 6.46 1.23
N ALA A 98 -6.76 7.75 1.48
CA ALA A 98 -6.68 8.32 2.82
C ALA A 98 -7.74 7.70 3.75
N LEU A 99 -8.99 7.58 3.31
CA LEU A 99 -10.06 6.93 4.06
C LEU A 99 -9.72 5.46 4.39
N LEU A 100 -9.20 4.71 3.41
CA LEU A 100 -8.79 3.31 3.60
C LEU A 100 -7.61 3.17 4.55
N ALA A 101 -6.61 4.06 4.48
CA ALA A 101 -5.47 4.06 5.39
C ALA A 101 -5.89 4.30 6.85
N VAL A 102 -6.81 5.25 7.09
CA VAL A 102 -7.39 5.49 8.41
C VAL A 102 -8.19 4.28 8.89
N LYS A 103 -9.04 3.70 8.04
CA LYS A 103 -9.79 2.47 8.38
C LYS A 103 -8.86 1.31 8.74
N ALA A 104 -7.77 1.13 7.98
CA ALA A 104 -6.77 0.10 8.25
C ALA A 104 -6.10 0.30 9.63
N LEU A 105 -5.80 1.54 10.01
CA LEU A 105 -5.23 1.87 11.31
C LEU A 105 -6.08 1.35 12.49
N PHE A 106 -7.41 1.35 12.36
CA PHE A 106 -8.31 0.90 13.42
C PHE A 106 -8.85 -0.53 13.24
N SER A 107 -8.49 -1.22 12.17
CA SER A 107 -8.97 -2.58 11.88
C SER A 107 -7.96 -3.66 12.25
N LYS A 108 -8.34 -4.59 13.13
CA LYS A 108 -7.55 -5.80 13.42
C LYS A 108 -7.45 -6.76 12.24
N LYS A 109 -8.41 -6.72 11.31
CA LYS A 109 -8.38 -7.55 10.10
C LYS A 109 -7.25 -7.15 9.13
N ALA A 110 -6.72 -5.94 9.29
CA ALA A 110 -5.64 -5.41 8.46
C ALA A 110 -4.24 -5.59 9.09
N ASP A 111 -4.15 -6.06 10.34
CA ASP A 111 -2.87 -6.26 11.03
C ASP A 111 -2.09 -7.40 10.34
N GLY A 112 -0.83 -7.14 10.00
CA GLY A 112 0.06 -8.09 9.33
C GLY A 112 -0.30 -8.36 7.87
N LYS A 113 -1.04 -7.44 7.22
CA LYS A 113 -1.53 -7.62 5.85
C LYS A 113 -0.87 -6.68 4.85
N VAL A 114 -0.64 -7.21 3.66
CA VAL A 114 -0.33 -6.47 2.44
C VAL A 114 -1.59 -6.45 1.59
N LEU A 115 -2.10 -5.26 1.28
CA LEU A 115 -3.41 -5.06 0.67
C LEU A 115 -3.30 -4.16 -0.56
N SER A 116 -3.82 -4.64 -1.68
CA SER A 116 -4.04 -3.83 -2.88
C SER A 116 -5.22 -2.87 -2.64
N ALA A 117 -5.09 -1.61 -3.06
CA ALA A 117 -6.14 -0.59 -2.97
C ALA A 117 -6.56 -0.09 -4.35
N VAL A 118 -7.82 -0.31 -4.70
CA VAL A 118 -8.40 0.09 -5.99
C VAL A 118 -9.81 0.61 -5.78
N ASP A 119 -10.32 1.43 -6.69
CA ASP A 119 -11.74 1.76 -6.77
C ASP A 119 -12.46 0.66 -7.56
N SER A 120 -13.49 0.05 -6.97
CA SER A 120 -14.26 -1.01 -7.64
C SER A 120 -14.92 -0.56 -8.94
N ASN A 121 -15.14 0.74 -9.13
CA ASN A 121 -15.70 1.32 -10.34
C ASN A 121 -14.65 1.65 -11.41
N LYS A 122 -13.35 1.49 -11.10
CA LYS A 122 -12.24 1.87 -11.98
C LYS A 122 -11.18 0.75 -12.11
N LEU A 123 -11.64 -0.49 -12.09
CA LEU A 123 -10.81 -1.66 -12.35
C LEU A 123 -10.38 -1.71 -13.82
N THR A 124 -9.17 -2.20 -14.06
CA THR A 124 -8.68 -2.51 -15.41
C THR A 124 -8.66 -4.02 -15.62
N ALA A 125 -8.94 -4.45 -16.85
CA ALA A 125 -8.89 -5.85 -17.26
C ALA A 125 -7.45 -6.37 -17.37
#